data_AF-A0A9E8SK95-F1
#
_entry.id   AF-A0A9E8SK95-F1
#
_cell.length_a   1.000
_cell.length_b   1.000
_cell.length_c   1.000
_cell.angle_alpha   90.00
_cell.angle_beta   90.00
_cell.angle_gamma   90.00
#
_symmetry.space_group_name_H-M   'P 1'
#
loop_
_entity.id
_entity.type
_entity.pdbx_description
1 polymer ?
#
loop_
_entity_poly.entity_id
_entity_poly.type
_entity_poly.pdbx_seq_one_letter_code
_entity_poly.pdbx_strand_id
1 'polypeptide(L)' 'MDSPLAYIGGKSKLSPIIIKMIPPHETYCEVMAGAAWMFFRKDESKI' A
#
# COMPACT_ATOMS: atom_id res chain seq x y z
N MET A 1 8.93 2.91 -0.79
CA MET A 1 9.81 2.05 0.03
C MET A 1 9.29 0.62 -0.02
N ASP A 2 10.14 -0.40 0.07
CA ASP A 2 9.66 -1.78 0.24
C ASP A 2 9.16 -2.02 1.67
N SER A 3 8.21 -2.94 1.82
CA SER A 3 7.74 -3.30 3.16
C SER A 3 8.89 -3.87 4.00
N PRO A 4 9.01 -3.50 5.29
CA PRO A 4 10.01 -4.07 6.19
C PRO A 4 9.68 -5.52 6.60
N LEU A 5 8.52 -6.06 6.22
CA LEU A 5 8.06 -7.38 6.62
C LEU A 5 7.99 -8.36 5.44
N ALA A 6 8.72 -9.46 5.56
CA ALA A 6 8.47 -10.65 4.73
C ALA A 6 7.14 -11.28 5.18
N TYR A 7 6.13 -11.28 4.30
CA TYR A 7 4.78 -11.71 4.64
C TYR A 7 4.16 -12.53 3.51
N ILE A 8 3.63 -13.70 3.87
CA ILE A 8 2.95 -14.61 2.93
C ILE A 8 1.63 -13.96 2.50
N GLY A 9 1.41 -13.86 1.18
CA GLY A 9 0.28 -13.10 0.63
C GLY A 9 0.54 -11.60 0.45
N GLY A 10 1.79 -11.15 0.65
CA GLY A 10 2.22 -9.80 0.33
C GLY A 10 2.00 -9.44 -1.14
N LYS A 11 1.53 -8.22 -1.39
CA LYS A 11 1.19 -7.72 -2.74
C LYS A 11 2.36 -6.98 -3.40
N SER A 12 3.60 -7.37 -3.12
CA SER A 12 4.81 -6.66 -3.57
C SER A 12 4.88 -6.51 -5.10
N LYS A 13 4.42 -7.48 -5.88
CA LYS A 13 4.43 -7.35 -7.35
C LYS A 13 3.25 -6.53 -7.90
N LEU A 14 2.11 -6.56 -7.21
CA LEU A 14 0.88 -5.91 -7.66
C LEU A 14 0.71 -4.49 -7.12
N SER A 15 1.41 -4.13 -6.06
CA SER A 15 1.26 -2.82 -5.41
C SER A 15 1.41 -1.64 -6.39
N PRO A 16 2.34 -1.62 -7.37
CA PRO A 16 2.47 -0.49 -8.30
C PRO A 16 1.26 -0.33 -9.23
N ILE A 17 0.54 -1.42 -9.51
CA ILE A 17 -0.68 -1.41 -10.33
C ILE A 17 -1.85 -0.96 -9.46
N ILE A 18 -2.00 -1.55 -8.27
CA ILE A 18 -3.09 -1.23 -7.33
C ILE A 18 -3.04 0.25 -6.92
N ILE A 19 -1.86 0.79 -6.61
CA ILE A 19 -1.69 2.19 -6.21
C ILE A 19 -2.25 3.15 -7.26
N LYS A 20 -2.03 2.88 -8.55
CA LYS A 20 -2.55 3.72 -9.66
C LYS A 20 -4.07 3.68 -9.80
N MET A 21 -4.71 2.67 -9.21
CA MET A 21 -6.17 2.53 -9.21
C MET A 21 -6.81 3.13 -7.95
N ILE A 22 -6.03 3.57 -6.96
CA ILE A 22 -6.57 4.23 -5.77
C ILE A 22 -7.08 5.62 -6.20
N PRO A 23 -8.37 5.95 -5.97
CA PRO A 23 -8.91 7.25 -6.32
C PRO A 23 -8.31 8.36 -5.43
N PRO A 24 -8.44 9.65 -5.81
CA PRO A 24 -8.07 10.76 -4.93
C PRO A 24 -8.71 10.63 -3.55
N HIS A 25 -7.92 10.79 -2.49
CA HIS A 25 -8.35 10.61 -1.11
C HIS A 25 -7.52 11.49 -0.17
N GLU A 26 -8.11 11.86 0.96
CA GLU A 26 -7.40 12.60 2.01
C GLU A 26 -6.71 11.65 2.99
N THR A 27 -7.39 10.54 3.31
CA THR A 27 -6.89 9.50 4.22
C THR A 27 -6.88 8.15 3.54
N TYR A 28 -5.81 7.38 3.78
CA TYR A 28 -5.66 6.03 3.28
C TYR A 28 -5.77 5.02 4.42
N CYS A 29 -6.75 4.11 4.32
CA CYS A 29 -7.00 3.09 5.33
C CYS A 29 -6.88 1.70 4.71
N GLU A 30 -6.02 0.85 5.28
CA GLU A 30 -5.88 -0.56 4.92
C GLU A 30 -6.45 -1.45 6.03
N VAL A 31 -7.71 -1.88 5.88
CA VAL A 31 -8.36 -2.77 6.86
C VAL A 31 -7.61 -4.10 7.02
N MET A 32 -6.99 -4.58 5.94
CA MET A 32 -6.21 -5.82 5.89
C MET A 32 -4.80 -5.54 5.38
N ALA A 33 -4.02 -4.79 6.16
CA ALA A 33 -2.71 -4.28 5.74
C ALA A 33 -1.68 -5.40 5.51
N GLY A 34 -1.63 -6.41 6.38
CA GLY A 34 -0.57 -7.43 6.34
C GLY A 34 0.81 -6.77 6.40
N ALA A 35 1.63 -6.95 5.35
CA ALA A 35 2.92 -6.26 5.20
C ALA A 35 2.81 -4.78 4.74
N ALA A 36 1.62 -4.23 4.51
CA ALA A 36 1.41 -2.83 4.17
C ALA A 36 2.18 -2.36 2.91
N TRP A 37 2.25 -3.23 1.89
CA TRP A 37 3.01 -2.97 0.65
C TRP A 37 2.52 -1.74 -0.12
N MET A 38 1.23 -1.39 -0.03
CA MET A 38 0.69 -0.20 -0.70
C MET A 38 1.00 1.04 0.15
N PHE A 39 0.75 1.00 1.47
CA PHE A 39 1.13 2.06 2.40
C PHE A 39 2.57 2.57 2.21
N PHE A 40 3.57 1.68 2.20
CA PHE A 40 4.98 2.08 2.07
C PHE A 40 5.39 2.55 0.67
N ARG A 41 4.61 2.24 -0.37
CA ARG A 41 4.98 2.51 -1.77
C ARG A 41 4.18 3.61 -2.44
N LYS A 42 2.97 3.91 -1.94
CA LYS A 42 2.18 5.03 -2.44
C LYS A 42 2.76 6.34 -1.89
N ASP A 43 2.45 7.46 -2.53
CA ASP A 43 2.76 8.78 -1.98
C ASP A 43 1.98 9.03 -0.69
N GLU A 44 2.54 9.78 0.26
CA GLU A 44 1.91 10.04 1.55
C GLU A 44 0.52 10.70 1.38
N SER A 45 -0.47 10.23 2.14
CA SER A 45 -1.77 10.89 2.20
C SER A 45 -1.66 12.16 3.04
N LYS A 46 -2.55 13.13 2.85
CA LYS A 46 -2.49 14.37 3.62
C LYS A 46 -2.74 14.14 5.12
N ILE A 47 -3.53 13.12 5.46
CA ILE A 47 -3.95 12.76 6.81
C ILE A 47 -3.88 11.24 6.99
#